data_AF-A0A4S8QDH7-F1
#
_entry.id   AF-A0A4S8QDH7-F1
#
_cell.length_a   1.000
_cell.length_b   1.000
_cell.length_c   1.000
_cell.angle_alpha   90.00
_cell.angle_beta   90.00
_cell.angle_gamma   90.00
#
_symmetry.space_group_name_H-M   'P 1'
#
loop_
_entity.id
_entity.type
_entity.pdbx_description
1 polymer ?
#
loop_
_entity_poly.entity_id
_entity_poly.type
_entity_poly.pdbx_seq_one_letter_code
_entity_poly.pdbx_strand_id
1 'polypeptide(L)'
;MSGNASRPEGVGRGMRHDQITDDQIAAFIDSDARERQVPEETQRLRDAEEMLTKRDPLAALKFLEPLLRDHPDHPDVQLTAARAYFKSAQLNKALALAEKMVEANPADFYARRLLGRTLERLNRADEARGHLRMIDEIAAE
;
A
#
# COMPACT_ATOMS: atom_id res chain seq x y z
N MET A 1 -5.24 12.89 -80.08
CA MET A 1 -6.21 13.99 -80.00
C MET A 1 -6.85 13.88 -78.62
N SER A 2 -6.23 14.42 -77.57
CA SER A 2 -6.15 15.84 -77.16
C SER A 2 -7.26 16.19 -76.16
N GLY A 3 -6.84 16.73 -75.01
CA GLY A 3 -7.68 17.38 -73.99
C GLY A 3 -8.05 16.44 -72.83
N ASN A 4 -7.90 16.78 -71.57
CA ASN A 4 -7.58 18.05 -70.94
C ASN A 4 -7.00 17.80 -69.53
N ALA A 5 -6.20 18.75 -69.06
CA ALA A 5 -5.52 18.78 -67.77
C ALA A 5 -6.48 18.90 -66.58
N SER A 6 -6.03 18.48 -65.40
CA SER A 6 -6.07 19.27 -64.15
C SER A 6 -5.37 18.54 -62.99
N ARG A 7 -4.23 19.06 -62.53
CA ARG A 7 -3.83 19.03 -61.12
C ARG A 7 -4.50 20.24 -60.45
N PRO A 8 -4.90 20.18 -59.15
CA PRO A 8 -3.99 20.64 -58.08
C PRO A 8 -4.06 19.75 -56.81
N GLU A 9 -2.94 19.57 -56.09
CA GLU A 9 -2.68 20.11 -54.73
C GLU A 9 -3.63 19.53 -53.66
N GLY A 10 -3.16 18.72 -52.71
CA GLY A 10 -2.22 19.12 -51.67
C GLY A 10 -3.03 19.54 -50.44
N VAL A 11 -3.23 18.64 -49.46
CA VAL A 11 -3.67 19.05 -48.11
C VAL A 11 -3.05 18.09 -47.09
N GLY A 12 -2.04 18.59 -46.38
CA GLY A 12 -1.60 17.97 -45.14
C GLY A 12 -2.78 17.91 -44.17
N ARG A 13 -3.12 16.70 -43.71
CA ARG A 13 -4.09 16.55 -42.62
C ARG A 13 -3.31 16.59 -41.32
N GLY A 14 -3.07 17.82 -40.86
CA GLY A 14 -2.84 18.07 -39.44
C GLY A 14 -4.03 17.48 -38.67
N MET A 15 -3.72 16.60 -37.71
CA MET A 15 -4.71 16.14 -36.75
C MET A 15 -5.19 17.35 -35.96
N ARG A 16 -6.44 17.76 -36.20
CA ARG A 16 -7.12 18.82 -35.44
C ARG A 16 -7.62 18.20 -34.14
N HIS A 17 -7.28 18.83 -33.01
CA HIS A 17 -7.67 18.46 -31.64
C HIS A 17 -9.19 18.58 -31.33
N ASP A 18 -10.08 18.29 -32.27
CA ASP A 18 -11.50 18.67 -32.13
C ASP A 18 -12.51 17.53 -32.31
N GLN A 19 -12.14 16.30 -31.96
CA GLN A 19 -13.06 15.16 -31.91
C GLN A 19 -12.64 14.22 -30.79
N ILE A 20 -12.88 14.63 -29.55
CA ILE A 20 -13.15 13.66 -28.49
C ILE A 20 -14.66 13.74 -28.30
N THR A 21 -15.40 12.78 -28.86
CA THR A 21 -16.85 12.71 -28.66
C THR A 21 -17.16 12.23 -27.24
N ASP A 22 -18.31 12.64 -26.69
CA ASP A 22 -18.78 12.22 -25.36
C ASP A 22 -18.76 10.68 -25.20
N ASP A 23 -18.99 9.93 -26.28
CA ASP A 23 -18.86 8.47 -26.33
C ASP A 23 -17.42 7.96 -26.18
N GLN A 24 -16.43 8.68 -26.70
CA GLN A 24 -15.01 8.34 -26.52
C GLN A 24 -14.53 8.70 -25.11
N ILE A 25 -15.05 9.79 -24.54
CA ILE A 25 -14.83 10.13 -23.12
C ILE A 25 -15.47 9.07 -22.23
N ALA A 26 -16.72 8.67 -22.51
CA ALA A 26 -17.42 7.63 -21.77
C ALA A 26 -16.73 6.26 -21.89
N ALA A 27 -16.24 5.90 -23.08
CA ALA A 27 -15.48 4.67 -23.28
C ALA A 27 -14.14 4.67 -22.52
N PHE A 28 -13.47 5.82 -22.42
CA PHE A 28 -12.24 5.97 -21.63
C PHE A 28 -12.53 5.90 -20.12
N ILE A 29 -13.63 6.52 -19.66
CA ILE A 29 -14.11 6.43 -18.28
C ILE A 29 -14.53 4.99 -17.92
N ASP A 30 -15.14 4.26 -18.86
CA ASP A 30 -15.63 2.89 -18.67
C ASP A 30 -14.51 1.83 -18.76
N SER A 31 -13.45 2.09 -19.55
CA SER A 31 -12.24 1.26 -19.53
C SER A 31 -11.47 1.41 -18.22
N ASP A 32 -11.35 2.64 -17.70
CA ASP A 32 -10.79 2.91 -16.37
C ASP A 32 -11.67 2.36 -15.24
N ALA A 33 -12.99 2.31 -15.43
CA ALA A 33 -13.91 1.83 -14.40
C ALA A 33 -13.76 0.32 -14.11
N ARG A 34 -13.22 -0.47 -15.05
CA ARG A 34 -12.92 -1.89 -14.83
C ARG A 34 -11.68 -2.10 -13.96
N GLU A 35 -10.76 -1.14 -13.97
CA GLU A 35 -9.61 -1.05 -13.05
C GLU A 35 -9.94 -0.35 -11.72
N ARG A 36 -11.14 0.26 -11.61
CA ARG A 36 -11.70 0.76 -10.34
C ARG A 36 -12.37 -0.33 -9.50
N GLN A 37 -12.23 -1.60 -9.86
CA GLN A 37 -12.29 -2.64 -8.83
C GLN A 37 -11.08 -2.42 -7.95
N VAL A 38 -11.33 -2.09 -6.68
CA VAL A 38 -10.27 -2.04 -5.68
C VAL A 38 -9.45 -3.32 -5.86
N PRO A 39 -8.13 -3.22 -6.11
CA PRO A 39 -7.29 -4.39 -6.25
C PRO A 39 -7.58 -5.36 -5.10
N GLU A 40 -7.73 -6.65 -5.40
CA GLU A 40 -8.18 -7.63 -4.41
C GLU A 40 -7.27 -7.61 -3.17
N GLU A 41 -6.00 -7.25 -3.37
CA GLU A 41 -5.00 -7.00 -2.34
C GLU A 41 -5.37 -5.83 -1.42
N THR A 42 -5.78 -4.70 -2.00
CA THR A 42 -6.25 -3.53 -1.24
C THR A 42 -7.52 -3.85 -0.47
N GLN A 43 -8.45 -4.64 -1.04
CA GLN A 43 -9.64 -5.04 -0.31
C GLN A 43 -9.29 -5.96 0.87
N ARG A 44 -8.42 -6.96 0.68
CA ARG A 44 -7.95 -7.83 1.76
C ARG A 44 -7.24 -7.05 2.87
N LEU A 45 -6.45 -6.04 2.52
CA LEU A 45 -5.79 -5.18 3.50
C LEU A 45 -6.82 -4.42 4.33
N ARG A 46 -7.85 -3.87 3.69
CA ARG A 46 -8.96 -3.19 4.40
C ARG A 46 -9.73 -4.14 5.30
N ASP A 47 -10.03 -5.35 4.85
CA ASP A 47 -10.72 -6.36 5.67
C ASP A 47 -9.86 -6.72 6.90
N ALA A 48 -8.54 -6.83 6.74
CA ALA A 48 -7.62 -7.06 7.85
C ALA A 48 -7.64 -5.90 8.88
N GLU A 49 -7.63 -4.65 8.40
CA GLU A 49 -7.75 -3.47 9.26
C GLU A 49 -9.08 -3.41 10.00
N GLU A 50 -10.17 -3.80 9.34
CA GLU A 50 -11.49 -3.90 9.96
C GLU A 50 -11.49 -4.93 11.09
N MET A 51 -10.88 -6.10 10.88
CA MET A 51 -10.75 -7.12 11.92
C MET A 51 -9.93 -6.62 13.13
N LEU A 52 -8.86 -5.84 12.89
CA LEU A 52 -8.12 -5.20 13.98
C LEU A 52 -8.95 -4.18 14.76
N THR A 53 -9.82 -3.45 14.08
CA THR A 53 -10.78 -2.53 14.70
C THR A 53 -11.79 -3.28 15.56
N LYS A 54 -12.27 -4.43 15.09
CA LYS A 54 -13.14 -5.37 15.84
C LYS A 54 -12.41 -6.13 16.96
N ARG A 55 -11.12 -5.87 17.18
CA ARG A 55 -10.26 -6.55 18.16
C ARG A 55 -10.12 -8.05 17.91
N ASP A 56 -10.25 -8.49 16.65
CA ASP A 56 -9.97 -9.85 16.21
C ASP A 56 -8.67 -9.91 15.39
N PRO A 57 -7.50 -9.93 16.06
CA PRO A 57 -6.22 -9.97 15.36
C PRO A 57 -5.94 -11.31 14.66
N LEU A 58 -6.60 -12.40 15.04
CA LEU A 58 -6.42 -13.70 14.39
C LEU A 58 -7.17 -13.75 13.06
N ALA A 59 -8.38 -13.19 13.00
CA ALA A 59 -9.09 -13.02 11.74
C ALA A 59 -8.32 -12.08 10.79
N ALA A 60 -7.76 -10.98 11.30
CA ALA A 60 -6.93 -10.07 10.50
C ALA A 60 -5.77 -10.82 9.81
N LEU A 61 -5.09 -11.70 10.53
CA LEU A 61 -3.97 -12.48 9.99
C LEU A 61 -4.38 -13.42 8.86
N LYS A 62 -5.62 -13.93 8.85
CA LYS A 62 -6.11 -14.77 7.74
C LYS A 62 -6.22 -13.99 6.44
N PHE A 63 -6.65 -12.73 6.50
CA PHE A 63 -6.69 -11.84 5.33
C PHE A 63 -5.30 -11.40 4.87
N LEU A 64 -4.35 -11.29 5.81
CA LEU A 64 -2.98 -10.87 5.54
C LEU A 64 -2.08 -12.01 5.04
N GLU A 65 -2.42 -13.28 5.28
CA GLU A 65 -1.58 -14.42 4.92
C GLU A 65 -1.24 -14.48 3.42
N PRO A 66 -2.20 -14.30 2.48
CA PRO A 66 -1.88 -14.18 1.05
C PRO A 66 -1.02 -12.96 0.75
N LEU A 67 -1.31 -11.81 1.38
CA LEU A 67 -0.60 -10.56 1.14
C LEU A 67 0.86 -10.63 1.60
N LEU A 68 1.14 -11.29 2.71
CA LEU A 68 2.51 -11.51 3.19
C LEU A 68 3.30 -12.46 2.29
N ARG A 69 2.63 -13.38 1.60
CA ARG A 69 3.25 -14.29 0.64
C ARG A 69 3.56 -13.58 -0.68
N ASP A 70 2.59 -12.82 -1.19
CA ASP A 70 2.64 -12.25 -2.53
C ASP A 70 3.35 -10.88 -2.54
N HIS A 71 3.28 -10.15 -1.43
CA HIS A 71 3.87 -8.82 -1.23
C HIS A 71 4.57 -8.68 0.14
N PRO A 72 5.61 -9.50 0.42
CA PRO A 72 6.26 -9.54 1.74
C PRO A 72 6.90 -8.21 2.16
N ASP A 73 7.26 -7.36 1.21
CA ASP A 73 7.97 -6.09 1.42
C ASP A 73 7.05 -4.86 1.34
N HIS A 74 5.74 -5.06 1.18
CA HIS A 74 4.80 -3.94 1.13
C HIS A 74 4.62 -3.31 2.52
N PRO A 75 4.94 -2.02 2.72
CA PRO A 75 4.96 -1.40 4.06
C PRO A 75 3.66 -1.55 4.84
N ASP A 76 2.51 -1.30 4.21
CA ASP A 76 1.20 -1.39 4.88
C ASP A 76 0.84 -2.83 5.29
N VAL A 77 1.22 -3.82 4.49
CA VAL A 77 1.02 -5.25 4.79
C VAL A 77 1.88 -5.63 5.99
N GLN A 78 3.15 -5.24 5.99
CA GLN A 78 4.08 -5.49 7.10
C GLN A 78 3.59 -4.83 8.39
N LEU A 79 3.21 -3.55 8.34
CA LEU A 79 2.71 -2.82 9.51
C LEU A 79 1.43 -3.46 10.07
N THR A 80 0.46 -3.78 9.21
CA THR A 80 -0.81 -4.35 9.63
C THR A 80 -0.63 -5.76 10.22
N ALA A 81 0.22 -6.58 9.60
CA ALA A 81 0.59 -7.89 10.13
C ALA A 81 1.34 -7.81 11.45
N ALA A 82 2.31 -6.90 11.58
CA ALA A 82 3.07 -6.75 12.82
C ALA A 82 2.15 -6.32 13.98
N ARG A 83 1.21 -5.40 13.72
CA ARG A 83 0.15 -5.02 14.69
C ARG A 83 -0.75 -6.21 15.05
N ALA A 84 -1.13 -7.03 14.08
CA ALA A 84 -1.96 -8.20 14.30
C ALA A 84 -1.23 -9.28 15.13
N TYR A 85 0.04 -9.55 14.82
CA TYR A 85 0.89 -10.44 15.62
C TYR A 85 1.08 -9.93 17.05
N PHE A 86 1.33 -8.64 17.23
CA PHE A 86 1.44 -8.03 18.55
C PHE A 86 0.14 -8.22 19.35
N LYS A 87 -1.02 -7.88 18.76
CA LYS A 87 -2.32 -7.97 19.43
C LYS A 87 -2.73 -9.42 19.73
N SER A 88 -2.33 -10.38 18.90
CA SER A 88 -2.55 -11.83 19.13
C SER A 88 -1.48 -12.49 20.01
N ALA A 89 -0.58 -11.72 20.61
CA ALA A 89 0.51 -12.20 21.47
C ALA A 89 1.52 -13.13 20.77
N GLN A 90 1.56 -13.14 19.45
CA GLN A 90 2.59 -13.82 18.65
C GLN A 90 3.86 -12.94 18.58
N LEU A 91 4.46 -12.68 19.74
CA LEU A 91 5.47 -11.63 19.93
C LEU A 91 6.75 -11.86 19.12
N ASN A 92 7.19 -13.11 18.94
CA ASN A 92 8.38 -13.40 18.12
C ASN A 92 8.18 -13.05 16.64
N LYS A 93 6.98 -13.27 16.10
CA LYS A 93 6.66 -12.88 14.72
C LYS A 93 6.53 -11.36 14.58
N ALA A 94 5.90 -10.72 15.57
CA ALA A 94 5.83 -9.25 15.63
C ALA A 94 7.22 -8.63 15.70
N LEU A 95 8.13 -9.22 16.49
CA LEU A 95 9.51 -8.78 16.65
C LEU A 95 10.25 -8.83 15.32
N ALA A 96 10.29 -10.00 14.67
CA ALA A 96 11.00 -10.17 13.41
C ALA A 96 10.50 -9.23 12.31
N LEU A 97 9.19 -8.96 12.27
CA LEU A 97 8.61 -8.06 11.29
C LEU A 97 8.92 -6.59 11.62
N ALA A 98 8.86 -6.20 12.90
CA ALA A 98 9.21 -4.85 13.33
C ALA A 98 10.71 -4.56 13.16
N GLU A 99 11.59 -5.54 13.37
CA GLU A 99 13.03 -5.44 13.07
C GLU A 99 13.25 -5.15 11.58
N LYS A 100 12.63 -5.93 10.69
CA LYS A 100 12.70 -5.69 9.23
C LYS A 100 12.20 -4.30 8.84
N MET A 101 11.10 -3.83 9.41
CA MET A 101 10.57 -2.50 9.13
C MET A 101 11.54 -1.40 9.56
N VAL A 102 12.18 -1.54 10.74
CA VAL A 102 13.19 -0.59 11.23
C VAL A 102 14.48 -0.66 10.41
N GLU A 103 14.88 -1.84 9.93
CA GLU A 103 16.01 -1.99 9.01
C GLU A 103 15.74 -1.31 7.66
N ALA A 104 14.53 -1.49 7.11
CA ALA A 104 14.11 -0.90 5.85
C ALA A 104 13.97 0.63 5.93
N ASN A 105 13.36 1.12 7.02
CA ASN A 105 13.26 2.55 7.27
C ASN A 105 13.56 2.86 8.75
N PRO A 106 14.83 3.18 9.07
CA PRO A 106 15.20 3.56 10.42
C PRO A 106 14.53 4.85 10.91
N ALA A 107 13.92 5.68 10.05
CA ALA A 107 13.22 6.89 10.50
C ALA A 107 11.74 6.65 10.82
N ASP A 108 11.20 5.44 10.57
CA ASP A 108 9.81 5.13 10.85
C ASP A 108 9.56 4.99 12.36
N PHE A 109 8.95 6.04 12.94
CA PHE A 109 8.58 6.07 14.35
C PHE A 109 7.54 5.01 14.72
N TYR A 110 6.64 4.63 13.81
CA TYR A 110 5.66 3.58 14.08
C TYR A 110 6.33 2.21 14.16
N ALA A 111 7.25 1.91 13.25
CA ALA A 111 8.04 0.67 13.27
C ALA A 111 8.87 0.58 14.56
N ARG A 112 9.59 1.66 14.92
CA ARG A 112 10.37 1.72 16.16
C ARG A 112 9.51 1.56 17.41
N ARG A 113 8.33 2.18 17.44
CA ARG A 113 7.39 2.06 18.56
C ARG A 113 6.92 0.62 18.70
N LEU A 114 6.57 -0.02 17.59
CA LEU A 114 6.10 -1.40 17.59
C LEU A 114 7.19 -2.36 18.04
N LEU A 115 8.44 -2.15 17.58
CA LEU A 115 9.60 -2.91 18.02
C LEU A 115 9.83 -2.77 19.53
N GLY A 116 9.91 -1.54 20.03
CA GLY A 116 10.11 -1.26 21.45
C GLY A 116 9.01 -1.88 22.33
N ARG A 117 7.73 -1.68 21.97
CA ARG A 117 6.58 -2.28 22.68
C ARG A 117 6.59 -3.81 22.66
N THR A 118 7.05 -4.41 21.56
CA THR A 118 7.16 -5.86 21.44
C THR A 118 8.27 -6.39 22.34
N LEU A 119 9.42 -5.73 22.37
CA LEU A 119 10.53 -6.04 23.26
C LEU A 119 10.14 -5.92 24.74
N GLU A 120 9.38 -4.90 25.13
CA GLU A 120 8.83 -4.78 26.49
C GLU A 120 8.00 -6.00 26.88
N ARG A 121 7.07 -6.45 26.01
CA ARG A 121 6.23 -7.63 26.27
C ARG A 121 7.00 -8.94 26.24
N LEU A 122 8.16 -8.98 25.60
CA LEU A 122 9.11 -10.09 25.64
C LEU A 122 10.04 -10.04 26.85
N ASN A 123 9.84 -9.09 27.77
CA ASN A 123 10.70 -8.87 28.93
C ASN A 123 12.16 -8.48 28.58
N ARG A 124 12.36 -7.85 27.41
CA ARG A 124 13.64 -7.33 26.91
C ARG A 124 13.70 -5.81 27.03
N ALA A 125 13.44 -5.31 28.24
CA ALA A 125 13.29 -3.87 28.49
C ALA A 125 14.56 -3.06 28.18
N ASP A 126 15.75 -3.64 28.38
CA ASP A 126 17.02 -2.99 28.08
C ASP A 126 17.16 -2.62 26.61
N GLU A 127 16.77 -3.54 25.73
CA GLU A 127 16.79 -3.33 24.28
C GLU A 127 15.66 -2.38 23.85
N ALA A 128 14.48 -2.51 24.46
CA ALA A 128 13.34 -1.61 24.20
C ALA A 128 13.69 -0.13 24.46
N ARG A 129 14.43 0.16 25.54
CA ARG A 129 14.85 1.53 25.89
C ARG A 129 15.67 2.21 24.79
N GLY A 130 16.44 1.46 24.00
CA GLY A 130 17.16 2.02 22.85
C GLY A 130 16.23 2.53 21.77
N HIS A 131 15.13 1.81 21.53
CA HIS A 131 14.16 2.12 20.49
C HIS A 131 13.12 3.17 20.93
N LEU A 132 12.73 3.20 22.20
CA LEU A 132 11.65 4.07 22.70
C LEU A 132 12.13 5.47 23.12
N ARG A 133 13.39 5.63 23.56
CA ARG A 133 13.93 6.94 24.00
C ARG A 133 13.74 8.06 22.96
N MET A 134 14.00 7.76 21.69
CA MET A 134 13.82 8.73 20.60
C MET A 134 12.35 9.09 20.33
N ILE A 135 11.41 8.22 20.69
CA ILE A 135 9.98 8.45 20.47
C ILE A 135 9.39 9.32 21.57
N ASP A 136 9.77 9.05 22.82
CA ASP A 136 9.29 9.81 23.97
C ASP A 136 9.73 11.28 23.91
N GLU A 137 10.91 11.55 23.33
CA GLU A 137 11.40 12.91 23.09
C GLU A 137 10.54 13.69 22.07
N ILE A 138 10.03 13.02 21.02
CA ILE A 138 9.21 13.66 19.99
C ILE A 138 7.75 13.83 20.44
N ALA A 139 7.24 12.91 21.26
CA ALA A 139 5.87 12.97 21.77
C ALA A 139 5.68 13.97 22.93
N ALA A 140 6.79 14.51 23.47
CA ALA A 140 6.79 15.45 24.59
C ALA A 140 6.77 16.94 24.15
N GLU A 141 6.75 17.21 22.85
CA GLU A 141 6.61 18.54 22.24
C GLU A 141 5.18 18.77 21.71
#